data_AF-A0A9Q9BDK3-F1
#
_entry.id   AF-A0A9Q9BDK3-F1
#
_cell.length_a   1.000
_cell.length_b   1.000
_cell.length_c   1.000
_cell.angle_alpha   90.00
_cell.angle_beta   90.00
_cell.angle_gamma   90.00
#
_symmetry.space_group_name_H-M   'P 1'
#
loop_
_entity.id
_entity.type
_entity.pdbx_description
1 polymer ?
#
loop_
_entity_poly.entity_id
_entity_poly.type
_entity_poly.pdbx_seq_one_letter_code
_entity_poly.pdbx_strand_id
1 'polypeptide(L)'
;MKNFKSFILFTIVGIFAGLLVACGNRHEKDIIALKKLSMERAEKSIKKFSDEYFMSSELEKNGSVIFDAHIKDFKNTIQNSKADKNPLDAAGIENLIKNNIGLNFTFINDQKEKALFYSYGIKSPAPGMSDLPIFIMKFGDKNIEAASPFLKDTTFYLPSNGIGKFLALVSPKNFLSFFNMDFSYNEMKNMMTMQLDRHSKKRYLNAEKALYKKADIKKTDSGYEITFNNEQLKQVPSLIWYALKNDNRLKLMLSMYEDVLTKEIMDSFSENISPEKMTIPEGFRITEEIIVKDGLISKDTCTVFVADKPWIKLSYEIEDYDYVLNNLIASIELFSDVDSSSHIIAFTSRGESNENKADFMINMWLTANDSMSEDLTLGALNYSILIDKTKQSDNFKASMNFAFPKMVPVYSDEGYDDNKMEIMQMFVSGSFNKKSADTVEFGIDKINLTSSKEMGGGSLNVELDSKMLITNKIIKTIEMPKERVNVLEINSEEWTKIKDDFMMQLENLSEEYGT
;
A
#
# COMPACT_ATOMS: atom_id res chain seq x y z
N MET A 1 22.06 3.47 -12.02
CA MET A 1 21.66 4.52 -12.98
C MET A 1 20.75 4.02 -14.12
N LYS A 2 20.97 2.85 -14.73
CA LYS A 2 20.01 2.26 -15.70
C LYS A 2 18.61 2.00 -15.09
N ASN A 3 18.53 1.55 -13.84
CA ASN A 3 17.26 1.22 -13.16
C ASN A 3 16.48 2.46 -12.66
N PHE A 4 17.12 3.63 -12.60
CA PHE A 4 16.48 4.87 -12.17
C PHE A 4 15.59 5.47 -13.28
N LYS A 5 16.03 5.35 -14.54
CA LYS A 5 15.20 5.69 -15.71
C LYS A 5 13.93 4.83 -15.80
N SER A 6 13.99 3.56 -15.38
CA SER A 6 12.83 2.66 -15.33
C SER A 6 11.86 2.99 -14.19
N PHE A 7 12.32 3.44 -13.02
CA PHE A 7 11.46 3.89 -11.91
C PHE A 7 10.71 5.20 -12.23
N ILE A 8 11.39 6.11 -12.92
CA ILE A 8 10.84 7.34 -13.49
C ILE A 8 9.78 7.03 -14.55
N LEU A 9 10.07 6.07 -15.43
CA LEU A 9 9.13 5.58 -16.42
C LEU A 9 7.93 4.89 -15.75
N PHE A 10 8.15 4.08 -14.72
CA PHE A 10 7.10 3.42 -13.92
C PHE A 10 6.14 4.42 -13.26
N THR A 11 6.69 5.55 -12.83
CA THR A 11 5.92 6.63 -12.19
C THR A 11 5.17 7.47 -13.23
N ILE A 12 5.77 7.75 -14.38
CA ILE A 12 5.10 8.39 -15.52
C ILE A 12 3.97 7.47 -16.05
N VAL A 13 4.22 6.17 -16.13
CA VAL A 13 3.31 5.14 -16.64
C VAL A 13 2.15 4.82 -15.67
N GLY A 14 2.42 4.73 -14.36
CA GLY A 14 1.39 4.59 -13.34
C GLY A 14 0.47 5.82 -13.24
N ILE A 15 0.91 6.96 -13.75
CA ILE A 15 0.10 8.17 -13.80
C ILE A 15 -0.60 8.35 -15.16
N PHE A 16 -0.04 7.84 -16.27
CA PHE A 16 -0.78 7.72 -17.54
C PHE A 16 -2.02 6.83 -17.41
N ALA A 17 -2.02 5.86 -16.48
CA ALA A 17 -3.21 5.08 -16.14
C ALA A 17 -4.34 5.89 -15.47
N GLY A 18 -4.07 7.11 -14.97
CA GLY A 18 -5.02 7.93 -14.19
C GLY A 18 -5.59 9.15 -14.92
N LEU A 19 -5.46 9.23 -16.25
CA LEU A 19 -5.31 10.54 -16.89
C LEU A 19 -6.22 10.75 -18.10
N LEU A 20 -7.49 11.06 -17.84
CA LEU A 20 -8.49 11.25 -18.88
C LEU A 20 -9.45 12.48 -18.58
N VAL A 21 -9.55 13.58 -19.39
CA VAL A 21 -10.79 14.17 -20.04
C VAL A 21 -10.77 15.63 -20.70
N ALA A 22 -11.09 15.83 -22.02
CA ALA A 22 -11.91 16.77 -22.96
C ALA A 22 -11.90 18.35 -23.20
N CYS A 23 -11.61 18.87 -24.41
CA CYS A 23 -12.62 19.58 -25.28
C CYS A 23 -12.09 20.08 -26.65
N GLY A 24 -12.67 19.54 -27.74
CA GLY A 24 -12.71 20.05 -29.12
C GLY A 24 -12.95 19.04 -30.29
N ASN A 25 -13.76 17.98 -30.14
CA ASN A 25 -14.36 17.11 -31.17
C ASN A 25 -15.67 16.52 -30.61
N ARG A 26 -16.68 16.19 -31.43
CA ARG A 26 -18.00 15.69 -30.93
C ARG A 26 -17.86 14.32 -30.27
N HIS A 27 -17.10 13.41 -30.89
CA HIS A 27 -16.84 12.07 -30.34
C HIS A 27 -15.87 12.07 -29.16
N GLU A 28 -14.96 13.06 -29.12
CA GLU A 28 -14.12 13.27 -27.94
C GLU A 28 -14.99 13.46 -26.70
N LYS A 29 -15.98 14.36 -26.72
CA LYS A 29 -16.84 14.60 -25.55
C LYS A 29 -17.55 13.31 -25.08
N ASP A 30 -17.92 12.45 -26.02
CA ASP A 30 -18.55 11.17 -25.72
C ASP A 30 -17.56 10.18 -25.07
N ILE A 31 -16.37 9.98 -25.65
CA ILE A 31 -15.30 9.11 -25.10
C ILE A 31 -14.93 9.55 -23.68
N ILE A 32 -14.83 10.85 -23.49
CA ILE A 32 -14.56 11.44 -22.20
C ILE A 32 -15.65 11.17 -21.17
N ALA A 33 -16.90 11.31 -21.58
CA ALA A 33 -18.02 11.09 -20.69
C ALA A 33 -18.07 9.61 -20.31
N LEU A 34 -17.77 8.72 -21.26
CA LEU A 34 -17.63 7.28 -21.03
C LEU A 34 -16.52 6.95 -20.03
N LYS A 35 -15.32 7.51 -20.20
CA LYS A 35 -14.18 7.32 -19.28
C LYS A 35 -14.49 7.80 -17.88
N LYS A 36 -15.04 9.02 -17.77
CA LYS A 36 -15.46 9.59 -16.48
C LYS A 36 -16.53 8.72 -15.80
N LEU A 37 -17.57 8.34 -16.54
CA LEU A 37 -18.68 7.53 -16.01
C LEU A 37 -18.20 6.14 -15.56
N SER A 38 -17.35 5.50 -16.36
CA SER A 38 -16.75 4.19 -16.06
C SER A 38 -15.90 4.26 -14.79
N MET A 39 -14.99 5.24 -14.70
CA MET A 39 -14.18 5.47 -13.51
C MET A 39 -15.04 5.72 -12.26
N GLU A 40 -16.04 6.61 -12.34
CA GLU A 40 -16.93 6.90 -11.21
C GLU A 40 -17.74 5.67 -10.77
N ARG A 41 -18.15 4.81 -11.72
CA ARG A 41 -18.85 3.56 -11.41
C ARG A 41 -17.92 2.54 -10.73
N ALA A 42 -16.70 2.40 -11.24
CA ALA A 42 -15.71 1.50 -10.65
C ALA A 42 -15.28 1.94 -9.24
N GLU A 43 -14.94 3.23 -9.06
CA GLU A 43 -14.65 3.82 -7.75
C GLU A 43 -15.80 3.57 -6.76
N LYS A 44 -17.05 3.75 -7.21
CA LYS A 44 -18.24 3.51 -6.38
C LYS A 44 -18.39 2.04 -5.98
N SER A 45 -18.15 1.09 -6.89
CA SER A 45 -18.23 -0.34 -6.60
C SER A 45 -17.17 -0.78 -5.59
N ILE A 46 -15.91 -0.39 -5.80
CA ILE A 46 -14.80 -0.68 -4.89
C ILE A 46 -15.06 -0.06 -3.50
N LYS A 47 -15.52 1.20 -3.47
CA LYS A 47 -15.88 1.88 -2.21
C LYS A 47 -17.04 1.17 -1.50
N LYS A 48 -18.07 0.75 -2.24
CA LYS A 48 -19.20 0.00 -1.68
C LYS A 48 -18.72 -1.30 -1.03
N PHE A 49 -17.86 -2.06 -1.71
CA PHE A 49 -17.24 -3.27 -1.13
C PHE A 49 -16.48 -2.93 0.16
N SER A 50 -15.60 -1.93 0.11
CA SER A 50 -14.77 -1.53 1.24
C SER A 50 -15.61 -1.07 2.44
N ASP A 51 -16.69 -0.34 2.20
CA ASP A 51 -17.59 0.12 3.26
C ASP A 51 -18.47 -0.99 3.83
N GLU A 52 -18.93 -1.90 2.98
CA GLU A 52 -19.76 -3.04 3.36
C GLU A 52 -19.04 -3.97 4.35
N TYR A 53 -17.76 -4.23 4.10
CA TYR A 53 -16.98 -5.19 4.89
C TYR A 53 -16.02 -4.55 5.90
N PHE A 54 -15.57 -3.30 5.69
CA PHE A 54 -14.52 -2.68 6.51
C PHE A 54 -14.79 -1.24 6.94
N MET A 55 -15.94 -0.65 6.59
CA MET A 55 -16.30 0.73 6.93
C MET A 55 -15.23 1.79 6.57
N SER A 56 -14.46 1.56 5.52
CA SER A 56 -13.27 2.36 5.21
C SER A 56 -13.58 3.85 5.08
N SER A 57 -14.69 4.25 4.46
CA SER A 57 -15.05 5.66 4.31
C SER A 57 -15.37 6.36 5.61
N GLU A 58 -15.92 5.63 6.58
CA GLU A 58 -16.21 6.20 7.89
C GLU A 58 -14.92 6.30 8.71
N LEU A 59 -14.08 5.25 8.70
CA LEU A 59 -12.74 5.29 9.30
C LEU A 59 -11.84 6.40 8.73
N GLU A 60 -11.89 6.66 7.43
CA GLU A 60 -11.15 7.75 6.76
C GLU A 60 -11.57 9.14 7.26
N LYS A 61 -12.85 9.30 7.62
CA LYS A 61 -13.35 10.56 8.18
C LYS A 61 -13.02 10.66 9.64
N ASN A 62 -13.57 9.74 10.44
CA ASN A 62 -13.49 9.73 11.89
C ASN A 62 -13.89 8.33 12.40
N GLY A 63 -13.09 7.73 13.26
CA GLY A 63 -13.42 6.41 13.79
C GLY A 63 -12.26 5.72 14.49
N SER A 64 -12.48 4.46 14.86
CA SER A 64 -11.48 3.65 15.53
C SER A 64 -11.54 2.17 15.13
N VAL A 65 -10.37 1.53 15.19
CA VAL A 65 -10.21 0.08 15.09
C VAL A 65 -9.63 -0.38 16.42
N ILE A 66 -10.32 -1.29 17.10
CA ILE A 66 -9.88 -1.88 18.35
C ILE A 66 -9.73 -3.37 18.13
N PHE A 67 -8.60 -3.92 18.52
CA PHE A 67 -8.34 -5.34 18.48
C PHE A 67 -7.90 -5.79 19.86
N ASP A 68 -8.66 -6.69 20.47
CA ASP A 68 -8.32 -7.34 21.72
C ASP A 68 -8.12 -8.83 21.43
N ALA A 69 -7.05 -9.43 21.93
CA ALA A 69 -6.77 -10.84 21.75
C ALA A 69 -6.15 -11.50 22.98
N HIS A 70 -6.47 -12.75 23.26
CA HIS A 70 -5.73 -13.64 24.15
C HIS A 70 -5.16 -14.78 23.32
N ILE A 71 -3.92 -15.18 23.59
CA ILE A 71 -3.32 -16.34 22.93
C ILE A 71 -3.89 -17.61 23.59
N LYS A 72 -4.41 -18.52 22.78
CA LYS A 72 -4.88 -19.85 23.23
C LYS A 72 -3.81 -20.92 23.05
N ASP A 73 -3.16 -20.88 21.88
CA ASP A 73 -2.11 -21.83 21.52
C ASP A 73 -1.07 -21.14 20.62
N PHE A 74 0.15 -21.64 20.69
CA PHE A 74 1.29 -21.11 19.96
C PHE A 74 2.22 -22.22 19.52
N LYS A 75 2.52 -22.25 18.22
CA LYS A 75 3.49 -23.19 17.65
C LYS A 75 4.39 -22.49 16.65
N ASN A 76 5.67 -22.38 16.99
CA ASN A 76 6.72 -21.89 16.09
C ASN A 76 7.62 -23.04 15.64
N THR A 77 7.73 -23.23 14.32
CA THR A 77 8.66 -24.16 13.68
C THR A 77 9.65 -23.46 12.74
N ILE A 78 9.67 -22.13 12.72
CA ILE A 78 10.59 -21.35 11.89
C ILE A 78 12.00 -21.51 12.47
N GLN A 79 12.92 -22.07 11.68
CA GLN A 79 14.31 -22.24 12.10
C GLN A 79 15.08 -20.94 11.84
N ASN A 80 15.78 -20.40 12.84
CA ASN A 80 16.62 -19.23 12.64
C ASN A 80 17.85 -19.31 13.55
N SER A 81 19.03 -19.42 12.95
CA SER A 81 20.32 -19.57 13.64
C SER A 81 20.67 -18.44 14.64
N LYS A 82 19.97 -17.30 14.61
CA LYS A 82 20.04 -16.23 15.63
C LYS A 82 18.89 -16.27 16.65
N ALA A 83 17.67 -16.66 16.26
CA ALA A 83 16.54 -16.79 17.18
C ALA A 83 16.61 -18.07 18.02
N ASP A 84 17.25 -19.13 17.52
CA ASP A 84 17.56 -20.35 18.27
C ASP A 84 18.54 -20.09 19.44
N LYS A 85 19.21 -18.92 19.46
CA LYS A 85 20.07 -18.46 20.55
C LYS A 85 19.36 -17.57 21.59
N ASN A 86 18.18 -17.06 21.26
CA ASN A 86 17.32 -16.30 22.15
C ASN A 86 15.88 -16.54 21.68
N PRO A 87 15.32 -17.73 21.95
CA PRO A 87 13.91 -17.93 21.71
C PRO A 87 13.18 -16.83 22.49
N LEU A 88 12.14 -16.23 21.91
CA LEU A 88 11.00 -15.89 22.74
C LEU A 88 10.66 -17.21 23.44
N ASP A 89 11.11 -17.40 24.68
CA ASP A 89 11.05 -18.70 25.34
C ASP A 89 9.62 -19.19 25.20
N ALA A 90 9.43 -20.45 24.78
CA ALA A 90 8.11 -21.06 24.79
C ALA A 90 7.45 -20.85 26.16
N ALA A 91 8.25 -20.87 27.24
CA ALA A 91 7.85 -20.53 28.60
C ALA A 91 7.23 -19.13 28.75
N GLY A 92 7.74 -18.11 28.05
CA GLY A 92 7.19 -16.74 28.09
C GLY A 92 5.78 -16.67 27.50
N ILE A 93 5.56 -17.31 26.34
CA ILE A 93 4.24 -17.36 25.71
C ILE A 93 3.29 -18.29 26.47
N GLU A 94 3.78 -19.44 26.96
CA GLU A 94 3.04 -20.34 27.84
C GLU A 94 2.57 -19.63 29.10
N ASN A 95 3.39 -18.73 29.67
CA ASN A 95 2.99 -17.89 30.80
C ASN A 95 1.90 -16.89 30.43
N LEU A 96 1.93 -16.28 29.24
CA LEU A 96 0.83 -15.42 28.77
C LEU A 96 -0.48 -16.21 28.66
N ILE A 97 -0.42 -17.42 28.08
CA ILE A 97 -1.58 -18.32 27.94
C ILE A 97 -2.11 -18.73 29.31
N LYS A 98 -1.24 -19.24 30.19
CA LYS A 98 -1.58 -19.72 31.54
C LYS A 98 -2.24 -18.64 32.40
N ASN A 99 -1.72 -17.42 32.32
CA ASN A 99 -2.23 -16.29 33.09
C ASN A 99 -3.36 -15.52 32.39
N ASN A 100 -3.79 -15.98 31.21
CA ASN A 100 -4.80 -15.32 30.38
C ASN A 100 -4.49 -13.82 30.14
N ILE A 101 -3.21 -13.54 29.86
CA ILE A 101 -2.72 -12.21 29.52
C ILE A 101 -2.94 -12.01 28.02
N GLY A 102 -3.65 -10.94 27.67
CA GLY A 102 -3.96 -10.60 26.29
C GLY A 102 -3.13 -9.45 25.74
N LEU A 103 -3.36 -9.15 24.47
CA LEU A 103 -2.83 -8.03 23.74
C LEU A 103 -3.98 -7.14 23.32
N ASN A 104 -3.77 -5.82 23.34
CA ASN A 104 -4.68 -4.88 22.73
C ASN A 104 -3.96 -3.99 21.71
N PHE A 105 -4.67 -3.65 20.66
CA PHE A 105 -4.28 -2.67 19.66
C PHE A 105 -5.44 -1.69 19.47
N THR A 106 -5.11 -0.42 19.30
CA THR A 106 -6.09 0.62 19.01
C THR A 106 -5.54 1.56 17.97
N PHE A 107 -6.27 1.74 16.89
CA PHE A 107 -6.10 2.83 15.93
C PHE A 107 -7.28 3.79 16.05
N ILE A 108 -7.00 5.10 16.05
CA ILE A 108 -8.03 6.15 16.05
C ILE A 108 -7.67 7.18 14.98
N ASN A 109 -8.63 7.53 14.14
CA ASN A 109 -8.60 8.74 13.34
C ASN A 109 -9.55 9.77 13.96
N ASP A 110 -8.98 10.76 14.64
CA ASP A 110 -9.73 11.85 15.24
C ASP A 110 -9.63 13.11 14.36
N GLN A 111 -10.69 13.37 13.61
CA GLN A 111 -10.76 14.53 12.73
C GLN A 111 -10.83 15.84 13.52
N LYS A 112 -11.43 15.82 14.71
CA LYS A 112 -11.61 17.02 15.54
C LYS A 112 -10.29 17.45 16.14
N GLU A 113 -9.49 16.50 16.62
CA GLU A 113 -8.14 16.76 17.11
C GLU A 113 -7.09 16.88 16.00
N LYS A 114 -7.44 16.50 14.76
CA LYS A 114 -6.49 16.32 13.65
C LYS A 114 -5.31 15.45 14.07
N ALA A 115 -5.64 14.25 14.54
CA ALA A 115 -4.66 13.30 15.03
C ALA A 115 -5.00 11.86 14.63
N LEU A 116 -3.96 11.11 14.25
CA LEU A 116 -4.02 9.65 14.20
C LEU A 116 -3.35 9.10 15.45
N PHE A 117 -4.04 8.23 16.18
CA PHE A 117 -3.48 7.53 17.32
C PHE A 117 -3.29 6.06 17.01
N TYR A 118 -2.16 5.53 17.46
CA TYR A 118 -1.84 4.11 17.48
C TYR A 118 -1.45 3.76 18.91
N SER A 119 -2.05 2.73 19.48
CA SER A 119 -1.64 2.21 20.76
C SER A 119 -1.59 0.69 20.74
N TYR A 120 -0.57 0.16 21.40
CA TYR A 120 -0.39 -1.25 21.67
C TYR A 120 -0.21 -1.44 23.17
N GLY A 121 -0.82 -2.47 23.73
CA GLY A 121 -0.79 -2.72 25.15
C GLY A 121 -1.05 -4.17 25.53
N ILE A 122 -0.94 -4.42 26.83
CA ILE A 122 -1.25 -5.70 27.46
C ILE A 122 -2.65 -5.60 28.05
N LYS A 123 -3.45 -6.62 27.79
CA LYS A 123 -4.78 -6.80 28.34
C LYS A 123 -4.69 -7.70 29.57
N SER A 124 -5.32 -7.30 30.67
CA SER A 124 -5.35 -8.09 31.92
C SER A 124 -3.96 -8.57 32.38
N PRO A 125 -2.97 -7.68 32.57
CA PRO A 125 -1.59 -8.08 32.89
C PRO A 125 -1.49 -8.89 34.19
N ALA A 126 -2.41 -8.65 35.13
CA ALA A 126 -2.58 -9.45 36.34
C ALA A 126 -4.05 -9.40 36.81
N PRO A 127 -4.51 -10.33 37.67
CA PRO A 127 -5.86 -10.31 38.21
C PRO A 127 -6.20 -8.98 38.90
N GLY A 128 -7.23 -8.29 38.41
CA GLY A 128 -7.69 -7.01 38.96
C GLY A 128 -6.93 -5.77 38.46
N MET A 129 -5.89 -5.92 37.63
CA MET A 129 -5.23 -4.80 36.97
C MET A 129 -5.96 -4.36 35.71
N SER A 130 -5.95 -3.06 35.42
CA SER A 130 -6.46 -2.50 34.18
C SER A 130 -5.53 -2.79 33.00
N ASP A 131 -6.08 -2.72 31.78
CA ASP A 131 -5.29 -2.76 30.54
C ASP A 131 -4.15 -1.74 30.59
N LEU A 132 -2.99 -2.17 30.11
CA LEU A 132 -1.75 -1.46 30.24
C LEU A 132 -1.23 -1.03 28.86
N PRO A 133 -1.23 0.28 28.53
CA PRO A 133 -0.63 0.76 27.29
C PRO A 133 0.90 0.63 27.36
N ILE A 134 1.49 -0.23 26.52
CA ILE A 134 2.94 -0.35 26.38
C ILE A 134 3.46 0.81 25.53
N PHE A 135 2.76 1.12 24.45
CA PHE A 135 3.19 2.12 23.49
C PHE A 135 1.99 2.90 22.99
N ILE A 136 2.17 4.21 22.89
CA ILE A 136 1.22 5.15 22.30
C ILE A 136 2.00 6.02 21.33
N MET A 137 1.44 6.21 20.15
CA MET A 137 1.95 7.11 19.13
C MET A 137 0.81 7.96 18.59
N LYS A 138 1.07 9.26 18.45
CA LYS A 138 0.14 10.25 17.91
C LYS A 138 0.81 11.00 16.76
N PHE A 139 0.22 10.92 15.58
CA PHE A 139 0.56 11.78 14.44
C PHE A 139 -0.39 12.97 14.41
N GLY A 140 0.06 14.11 14.93
CA GLY A 140 -0.69 15.36 14.90
C GLY A 140 -0.34 16.24 13.71
N ASP A 141 -1.03 17.38 13.59
CA ASP A 141 -0.80 18.34 12.49
C ASP A 141 0.58 19.02 12.55
N LYS A 142 1.21 19.09 13.73
CA LYS A 142 2.51 19.77 13.94
C LYS A 142 3.61 18.87 14.46
N ASN A 143 3.25 17.88 15.27
CA ASN A 143 4.18 17.05 16.01
C ASN A 143 3.78 15.59 15.87
N ILE A 144 4.80 14.74 15.92
CA ILE A 144 4.66 13.33 16.23
C ILE A 144 5.01 13.17 17.70
N GLU A 145 4.17 12.44 18.42
CA GLU A 145 4.32 12.21 19.85
C GLU A 145 4.33 10.70 20.08
N ALA A 146 5.20 10.23 20.97
CA ALA A 146 5.31 8.84 21.35
C ALA A 146 5.51 8.74 22.87
N ALA A 147 4.91 7.74 23.48
CA ALA A 147 5.05 7.48 24.90
C ALA A 147 5.00 5.98 25.17
N SER A 148 5.66 5.58 26.25
CA SER A 148 5.49 4.28 26.88
C SER A 148 5.15 4.50 28.35
N PRO A 149 3.90 4.89 28.66
CA PRO A 149 3.53 5.40 30.00
C PRO A 149 3.86 4.42 31.12
N PHE A 150 3.83 3.12 30.81
CA PHE A 150 4.20 2.07 31.75
C PHE A 150 5.68 2.09 32.16
N LEU A 151 6.57 2.39 31.22
CA LEU A 151 8.02 2.41 31.47
C LEU A 151 8.50 3.79 31.90
N LYS A 152 7.88 4.84 31.36
CA LYS A 152 8.17 6.23 31.70
C LYS A 152 6.97 7.11 31.38
N ASP A 153 6.46 7.82 32.39
CA ASP A 153 5.34 8.76 32.25
C ASP A 153 5.78 10.08 31.59
N THR A 154 6.36 9.97 30.39
CA THR A 154 6.87 11.09 29.61
C THR A 154 6.50 10.92 28.14
N THR A 155 6.02 12.01 27.53
CA THR A 155 5.75 12.10 26.09
C THR A 155 7.00 12.61 25.38
N PHE A 156 7.58 11.79 24.52
CA PHE A 156 8.62 12.20 23.60
C PHE A 156 7.98 12.75 22.33
N TYR A 157 8.41 13.91 21.87
CA TYR A 157 7.86 14.50 20.66
C TYR A 157 8.93 15.10 19.77
N LEU A 158 8.58 15.21 18.49
CA LEU A 158 9.35 15.92 17.48
C LEU A 158 8.40 16.59 16.47
N PRO A 159 8.83 17.63 15.75
CA PRO A 159 8.05 18.20 14.65
C PRO A 159 7.67 17.14 13.62
N SER A 160 6.52 17.24 12.96
CA SER A 160 6.04 16.20 12.02
C SER A 160 6.96 15.94 10.83
N ASN A 161 7.76 16.94 10.44
CA ASN A 161 8.83 16.85 9.45
C ASN A 161 10.23 16.54 10.05
N GLY A 162 10.26 16.12 11.32
CA GLY A 162 11.47 15.92 12.10
C GLY A 162 12.01 14.49 12.09
N ILE A 163 11.29 13.51 11.53
CA ILE A 163 11.69 12.09 11.56
C ILE A 163 13.05 11.86 10.90
N GLY A 164 13.30 12.44 9.73
CA GLY A 164 14.60 12.31 9.06
C GLY A 164 15.75 12.79 9.94
N LYS A 165 15.58 13.95 10.59
CA LYS A 165 16.57 14.50 11.54
C LYS A 165 16.78 13.58 12.74
N PHE A 166 15.70 13.05 13.32
CA PHE A 166 15.80 12.12 14.43
C PHE A 166 16.56 10.85 14.02
N LEU A 167 16.22 10.26 12.89
CA LEU A 167 16.90 9.07 12.38
C LEU A 167 18.36 9.35 12.03
N ALA A 168 18.69 10.54 11.53
CA ALA A 168 20.07 10.96 11.31
C ALA A 168 20.88 11.03 12.62
N LEU A 169 20.24 11.37 13.74
CA LEU A 169 20.89 11.37 15.06
C LEU A 169 21.16 9.95 15.58
N VAL A 170 20.17 9.05 15.50
CA VAL A 170 20.26 7.72 16.15
C VAL A 170 20.79 6.62 15.23
N SER A 171 20.63 6.77 13.92
CA SER A 171 21.06 5.79 12.92
C SER A 171 21.37 6.50 11.59
N PRO A 172 22.48 7.26 11.50
CA PRO A 172 22.82 8.07 10.32
C PRO A 172 23.06 7.27 9.03
N LYS A 173 23.14 5.94 9.12
CA LYS A 173 23.26 5.03 7.96
C LYS A 173 21.91 4.45 7.54
N ASN A 174 20.82 4.75 8.27
CA ASN A 174 19.49 4.26 7.92
C ASN A 174 19.01 4.97 6.67
N PHE A 175 18.50 4.22 5.70
CA PHE A 175 17.94 4.78 4.47
C PHE A 175 16.89 5.88 4.74
N LEU A 176 16.09 5.71 5.80
CA LEU A 176 15.05 6.66 6.20
C LEU A 176 15.59 7.97 6.82
N SER A 177 16.85 8.03 7.26
CA SER A 177 17.45 9.27 7.81
C SER A 177 17.72 10.32 6.73
N PHE A 178 17.72 9.92 5.46
CA PHE A 178 17.94 10.77 4.32
C PHE A 178 16.63 11.26 3.70
N PHE A 179 15.50 11.04 4.35
CA PHE A 179 14.19 11.40 3.83
C PHE A 179 13.58 12.57 4.60
N ASN A 180 13.19 13.62 3.88
CA ASN A 180 12.47 14.76 4.45
C ASN A 180 10.95 14.55 4.37
N MET A 181 10.47 13.52 5.05
CA MET A 181 9.05 13.17 5.09
C MET A 181 8.30 14.02 6.12
N ASP A 182 7.20 14.66 5.71
CA ASP A 182 6.21 15.23 6.62
C ASP A 182 5.19 14.15 6.99
N PHE A 183 5.12 13.81 8.27
CA PHE A 183 4.16 12.87 8.83
C PHE A 183 3.03 13.58 9.58
N SER A 184 2.70 14.81 9.18
CA SER A 184 1.56 15.54 9.72
C SER A 184 0.27 14.75 9.49
N TYR A 185 -0.75 15.01 10.32
CA TYR A 185 -2.06 14.36 10.20
C TYR A 185 -2.62 14.38 8.77
N ASN A 186 -2.56 15.53 8.10
CA ASN A 186 -3.10 15.66 6.75
C ASN A 186 -2.29 14.83 5.75
N GLU A 187 -0.96 14.81 5.88
CA GLU A 187 -0.10 14.06 4.98
C GLU A 187 -0.26 12.56 5.15
N MET A 188 -0.31 12.08 6.40
CA MET A 188 -0.62 10.68 6.71
C MET A 188 -1.99 10.26 6.16
N LYS A 189 -3.00 11.12 6.29
CA LYS A 189 -4.33 10.86 5.71
C LYS A 189 -4.30 10.80 4.18
N ASN A 190 -3.53 11.67 3.54
CA ASN A 190 -3.33 11.62 2.09
C ASN A 190 -2.60 10.33 1.66
N MET A 191 -1.56 9.91 2.40
CA MET A 191 -0.83 8.66 2.16
C MET A 191 -1.71 7.43 2.30
N MET A 192 -2.55 7.36 3.34
CA MET A 192 -3.43 6.21 3.59
C MET A 192 -4.49 6.02 2.51
N THR A 193 -4.96 7.12 1.90
CA THR A 193 -6.03 7.05 0.89
C THR A 193 -5.50 6.97 -0.53
N MET A 194 -4.31 7.52 -0.81
CA MET A 194 -3.72 7.68 -2.16
C MET A 194 -4.70 8.24 -3.21
N GLN A 195 -5.77 8.92 -2.78
CA GLN A 195 -6.82 9.43 -3.67
C GLN A 195 -6.35 10.71 -4.37
N LEU A 196 -6.74 10.85 -5.63
CA LEU A 196 -6.55 12.08 -6.39
C LEU A 196 -7.34 13.24 -5.75
N ASP A 197 -6.64 14.31 -5.35
CA ASP A 197 -7.30 15.53 -4.90
C ASP A 197 -8.03 16.25 -6.06
N ARG A 198 -8.96 17.15 -5.73
CA ARG A 198 -9.77 17.88 -6.71
C ARG A 198 -8.94 18.67 -7.73
N HIS A 199 -7.82 19.26 -7.31
CA HIS A 199 -6.94 20.02 -8.20
C HIS A 199 -6.15 19.10 -9.12
N SER A 200 -5.64 17.97 -8.61
CA SER A 200 -4.99 16.94 -9.43
C SER A 200 -5.96 16.37 -10.45
N LYS A 201 -7.18 15.97 -10.03
CA LYS A 201 -8.26 15.57 -10.95
C LYS A 201 -8.50 16.62 -12.04
N LYS A 202 -8.58 17.90 -11.69
CA LYS A 202 -8.79 19.00 -12.66
C LYS A 202 -7.61 19.18 -13.63
N ARG A 203 -6.36 19.01 -13.19
CA ARG A 203 -5.18 19.10 -14.07
C ARG A 203 -5.13 17.95 -15.06
N TYR A 204 -5.41 16.73 -14.60
CA TYR A 204 -5.44 15.54 -15.43
C TYR A 204 -6.53 15.59 -16.49
N LEU A 205 -7.73 15.98 -16.05
CA LEU A 205 -8.83 16.39 -16.89
C LEU A 205 -8.33 17.37 -17.99
N ASN A 206 -7.79 18.53 -17.60
CA ASN A 206 -7.29 19.52 -18.56
C ASN A 206 -6.23 19.01 -19.55
N ALA A 207 -5.35 18.10 -19.14
CA ALA A 207 -4.32 17.57 -20.00
C ALA A 207 -4.91 16.64 -21.07
N GLU A 208 -5.81 15.75 -20.69
CA GLU A 208 -6.39 14.84 -21.66
C GLU A 208 -7.43 15.53 -22.56
N LYS A 209 -8.04 16.64 -22.11
CA LYS A 209 -8.73 17.61 -22.98
C LYS A 209 -7.95 17.97 -24.22
N ALA A 210 -6.68 18.28 -24.03
CA ALA A 210 -5.84 18.77 -25.09
C ALA A 210 -5.40 17.64 -26.02
N LEU A 211 -5.23 16.43 -25.47
CA LEU A 211 -4.82 15.24 -26.21
C LEU A 211 -5.92 14.77 -27.18
N TYR A 212 -7.17 14.58 -26.72
CA TYR A 212 -8.24 14.09 -27.60
C TYR A 212 -8.77 15.12 -28.57
N LYS A 213 -8.65 16.42 -28.27
CA LYS A 213 -9.09 17.52 -29.14
C LYS A 213 -8.58 17.40 -30.56
N LYS A 214 -7.37 16.87 -30.74
CA LYS A 214 -6.75 16.76 -32.05
C LYS A 214 -6.67 15.31 -32.54
N ALA A 215 -7.01 14.32 -31.73
CA ALA A 215 -6.89 12.92 -32.10
C ALA A 215 -7.73 12.55 -33.33
N ASP A 216 -7.22 11.61 -34.13
CA ASP A 216 -8.02 10.94 -35.14
C ASP A 216 -8.85 9.87 -34.45
N ILE A 217 -10.18 10.01 -34.51
CA ILE A 217 -11.13 9.19 -33.75
C ILE A 217 -12.09 8.54 -34.74
N LYS A 218 -12.04 7.22 -34.81
CA LYS A 218 -12.95 6.39 -35.60
C LYS A 218 -13.86 5.62 -34.66
N LYS A 219 -15.17 5.85 -34.79
CA LYS A 219 -16.17 5.03 -34.10
C LYS A 219 -16.29 3.68 -34.81
N THR A 220 -16.31 2.60 -34.04
CA THR A 220 -16.55 1.23 -34.52
C THR A 220 -17.90 0.73 -34.00
N ASP A 221 -18.30 -0.48 -34.43
CA ASP A 221 -19.52 -1.12 -33.92
C ASP A 221 -19.41 -1.46 -32.42
N SER A 222 -18.19 -1.72 -31.94
CA SER A 222 -17.88 -2.11 -30.55
C SER A 222 -17.40 -0.97 -29.66
N GLY A 223 -17.09 0.21 -30.22
CA GLY A 223 -16.57 1.36 -29.46
C GLY A 223 -15.78 2.35 -30.32
N TYR A 224 -14.49 2.50 -30.05
CA TYR A 224 -13.64 3.53 -30.67
C TYR A 224 -12.21 3.03 -30.94
N GLU A 225 -11.68 3.41 -32.11
CA GLU A 225 -10.26 3.35 -32.46
C GLU A 225 -9.74 4.79 -32.53
N ILE A 226 -8.64 5.08 -31.82
CA ILE A 226 -8.09 6.43 -31.71
C ILE A 226 -6.61 6.38 -32.06
N THR A 227 -6.16 7.35 -32.86
CA THR A 227 -4.74 7.56 -33.16
C THR A 227 -4.35 8.99 -32.87
N PHE A 228 -3.29 9.16 -32.09
CA PHE A 228 -2.68 10.45 -31.80
C PHE A 228 -1.39 10.58 -32.63
N ASN A 229 -1.29 11.62 -33.46
CA ASN A 229 -0.15 11.80 -34.37
C ASN A 229 0.91 12.77 -33.83
N ASN A 230 2.07 12.76 -34.50
CA ASN A 230 3.29 13.39 -34.02
C ASN A 230 3.20 14.94 -33.90
N GLU A 231 2.44 15.62 -34.76
CA GLU A 231 2.26 17.09 -34.65
C GLU A 231 1.34 17.48 -33.48
N GLN A 232 0.40 16.61 -33.12
CA GLN A 232 -0.56 16.83 -32.04
C GLN A 232 0.05 16.54 -30.68
N LEU A 233 0.89 15.51 -30.64
CA LEU A 233 1.61 15.09 -29.44
C LEU A 233 2.65 16.11 -29.01
N LYS A 234 3.17 17.00 -29.87
CA LYS A 234 4.15 18.05 -29.49
C LYS A 234 3.69 19.03 -28.40
N GLN A 235 2.39 19.24 -28.21
CA GLN A 235 1.85 20.18 -27.21
C GLN A 235 1.39 19.50 -25.91
N VAL A 236 1.30 18.18 -25.90
CA VAL A 236 0.72 17.38 -24.81
C VAL A 236 1.71 17.10 -23.67
N PRO A 237 3.02 16.85 -23.91
CA PRO A 237 4.01 16.66 -22.87
C PRO A 237 3.98 17.77 -21.84
N SER A 238 3.82 19.04 -22.24
CA SER A 238 3.78 20.15 -21.27
C SER A 238 2.57 20.12 -20.34
N LEU A 239 1.40 19.71 -20.84
CA LEU A 239 0.17 19.67 -20.06
C LEU A 239 0.08 18.42 -19.18
N ILE A 240 0.44 17.25 -19.72
CA ILE A 240 0.53 16.01 -18.94
C ILE A 240 1.63 16.18 -17.90
N TRP A 241 2.83 16.62 -18.28
CA TRP A 241 3.91 16.91 -17.35
C TRP A 241 3.51 17.92 -16.28
N TYR A 242 2.84 19.01 -16.64
CA TYR A 242 2.33 19.97 -15.66
C TYR A 242 1.37 19.31 -14.67
N ALA A 243 0.51 18.39 -15.13
CA ALA A 243 -0.38 17.65 -14.25
C ALA A 243 0.39 16.68 -13.34
N LEU A 244 1.33 15.89 -13.89
CA LEU A 244 2.21 14.96 -13.18
C LEU A 244 3.01 15.69 -12.09
N LYS A 245 3.81 16.67 -12.50
CA LYS A 245 4.69 17.46 -11.62
C LYS A 245 3.91 18.12 -10.49
N ASN A 246 2.64 18.43 -10.70
CA ASN A 246 1.79 19.08 -9.71
C ASN A 246 0.82 18.15 -8.98
N ASP A 247 0.84 16.84 -9.24
CA ASP A 247 0.12 15.87 -8.42
C ASP A 247 0.74 15.84 -7.02
N ASN A 248 -0.10 16.03 -6.01
CA ASN A 248 0.35 16.10 -4.63
C ASN A 248 0.90 14.77 -4.11
N ARG A 249 0.38 13.63 -4.57
CA ARG A 249 0.86 12.29 -4.22
C ARG A 249 2.22 12.03 -4.86
N LEU A 250 2.39 12.42 -6.13
CA LEU A 250 3.70 12.31 -6.78
C LEU A 250 4.71 13.23 -6.11
N LYS A 251 4.34 14.48 -5.81
CA LYS A 251 5.18 15.41 -5.05
C LYS A 251 5.60 14.84 -3.71
N LEU A 252 4.65 14.28 -2.95
CA LEU A 252 4.94 13.63 -1.69
C LEU A 252 5.94 12.49 -1.88
N MET A 253 5.66 11.56 -2.79
CA MET A 253 6.56 10.44 -3.10
C MET A 253 7.95 10.94 -3.52
N LEU A 254 8.05 11.93 -4.40
CA LEU A 254 9.34 12.49 -4.85
C LEU A 254 10.07 13.24 -3.73
N SER A 255 9.35 13.99 -2.89
CA SER A 255 9.95 14.67 -1.73
C SER A 255 10.56 13.72 -0.72
N MET A 256 10.10 12.46 -0.68
CA MET A 256 10.79 11.42 0.09
C MET A 256 12.23 11.27 -0.44
N TYR A 257 12.44 11.25 -1.75
CA TYR A 257 13.75 10.95 -2.34
C TYR A 257 14.65 12.17 -2.62
N GLU A 258 14.16 13.40 -2.43
CA GLU A 258 14.90 14.64 -2.78
C GLU A 258 16.27 14.77 -2.12
N ASP A 259 16.43 14.26 -0.90
CA ASP A 259 17.69 14.33 -0.13
C ASP A 259 18.60 13.09 -0.34
N VAL A 260 18.05 11.97 -0.82
CA VAL A 260 18.81 10.75 -1.18
C VAL A 260 19.41 10.85 -2.57
N LEU A 261 18.66 11.47 -3.47
CA LEU A 261 19.09 11.69 -4.83
C LEU A 261 19.89 12.99 -4.86
N THR A 262 21.06 13.00 -5.50
CA THR A 262 21.84 14.24 -5.60
C THR A 262 20.97 15.31 -6.24
N LYS A 263 21.17 16.58 -5.88
CA LYS A 263 20.56 17.70 -6.58
C LYS A 263 20.74 17.56 -8.10
N GLU A 264 21.90 17.08 -8.53
CA GLU A 264 22.18 16.76 -9.93
C GLU A 264 21.30 15.63 -10.51
N ILE A 265 20.97 14.57 -9.76
CA ILE A 265 20.05 13.50 -10.18
C ILE A 265 18.60 13.99 -10.19
N MET A 266 18.18 14.79 -9.21
CA MET A 266 16.82 15.37 -9.16
C MET A 266 16.62 16.46 -10.21
N ASP A 267 17.64 17.30 -10.42
CA ASP A 267 17.69 18.29 -11.49
C ASP A 267 17.74 17.54 -12.82
N SER A 268 18.59 16.54 -13.02
CA SER A 268 18.63 15.73 -14.23
C SER A 268 17.32 14.99 -14.48
N PHE A 269 16.69 14.44 -13.44
CA PHE A 269 15.36 13.84 -13.54
C PHE A 269 14.35 14.89 -14.02
N SER A 270 14.22 16.00 -13.29
CA SER A 270 13.32 17.13 -13.57
C SER A 270 13.56 17.77 -14.92
N GLU A 271 14.81 17.82 -15.37
CA GLU A 271 15.24 18.34 -16.66
C GLU A 271 14.93 17.34 -17.78
N ASN A 272 15.23 16.06 -17.63
CA ASN A 272 14.96 15.03 -18.64
C ASN A 272 13.47 14.77 -18.86
N ILE A 273 12.66 15.08 -17.85
CA ILE A 273 11.19 15.01 -17.93
C ILE A 273 10.54 16.37 -18.22
N SER A 274 11.33 17.44 -18.34
CA SER A 274 10.81 18.76 -18.66
C SER A 274 10.31 18.82 -20.11
N PRO A 275 9.22 19.54 -20.39
CA PRO A 275 8.64 19.59 -21.74
C PRO A 275 9.56 20.27 -22.76
N GLU A 276 10.48 21.12 -22.28
CA GLU A 276 11.44 21.88 -23.08
C GLU A 276 12.61 21.01 -23.56
N LYS A 277 12.91 19.90 -22.86
CA LYS A 277 13.97 18.94 -23.19
C LYS A 277 13.44 17.61 -23.73
N MET A 278 12.15 17.34 -23.61
CA MET A 278 11.50 16.18 -24.23
C MET A 278 11.39 16.35 -25.75
N THR A 279 12.36 15.80 -26.48
CA THR A 279 12.25 15.65 -27.94
C THR A 279 11.34 14.45 -28.22
N ILE A 280 10.20 14.69 -28.86
CA ILE A 280 9.35 13.59 -29.32
C ILE A 280 10.12 12.83 -30.43
N PRO A 281 10.38 11.52 -30.27
CA PRO A 281 11.08 10.74 -31.28
C PRO A 281 10.37 10.78 -32.63
N GLU A 282 11.15 10.67 -33.71
CA GLU A 282 10.57 10.44 -35.04
C GLU A 282 9.78 9.11 -35.04
N GLY A 283 8.61 9.10 -35.69
CA GLY A 283 7.71 7.95 -35.65
C GLY A 283 7.02 7.69 -34.30
N PHE A 284 7.03 8.66 -33.37
CA PHE A 284 6.22 8.57 -32.15
C PHE A 284 4.72 8.66 -32.47
N ARG A 285 3.96 7.68 -31.98
CA ARG A 285 2.52 7.57 -32.20
C ARG A 285 1.88 6.90 -30.99
N ILE A 286 0.67 7.31 -30.63
CA ILE A 286 -0.12 6.61 -29.63
C ILE A 286 -1.38 6.10 -30.32
N THR A 287 -1.75 4.86 -30.06
CA THR A 287 -3.07 4.33 -30.43
C THR A 287 -3.83 3.93 -29.19
N GLU A 288 -5.14 4.00 -29.28
CA GLU A 288 -6.02 3.54 -28.23
C GLU A 288 -7.25 2.85 -28.83
N GLU A 289 -7.60 1.70 -28.27
CA GLU A 289 -8.80 0.95 -28.60
C GLU A 289 -9.69 0.87 -27.36
N ILE A 290 -10.92 1.36 -27.49
CA ILE A 290 -11.93 1.36 -26.43
C ILE A 290 -13.08 0.47 -26.89
N ILE A 291 -13.39 -0.55 -26.10
CA ILE A 291 -14.57 -1.40 -26.26
C ILE A 291 -15.62 -0.96 -25.24
N VAL A 292 -16.83 -0.71 -25.72
CA VAL A 292 -17.96 -0.23 -24.93
C VAL A 292 -19.05 -1.29 -24.87
N LYS A 293 -19.46 -1.64 -23.66
CA LYS A 293 -20.58 -2.55 -23.39
C LYS A 293 -21.50 -1.90 -22.36
N ASP A 294 -22.81 -1.92 -22.61
CA ASP A 294 -23.83 -1.35 -21.71
C ASP A 294 -23.57 0.11 -21.31
N GLY A 295 -22.97 0.90 -22.22
CA GLY A 295 -22.64 2.32 -22.00
C GLY A 295 -21.43 2.57 -21.11
N LEU A 296 -20.62 1.55 -20.81
CA LEU A 296 -19.39 1.62 -20.02
C LEU A 296 -18.22 1.00 -20.80
N ILE A 297 -17.00 1.36 -20.44
CA ILE A 297 -15.80 0.82 -21.08
C ILE A 297 -15.52 -0.57 -20.52
N SER A 298 -15.77 -1.62 -21.30
CA SER A 298 -15.46 -2.98 -20.86
C SER A 298 -13.98 -3.29 -21.03
N LYS A 299 -13.31 -2.67 -22.01
CA LYS A 299 -11.88 -2.82 -22.26
C LYS A 299 -11.29 -1.55 -22.86
N ASP A 300 -10.11 -1.19 -22.41
CA ASP A 300 -9.32 -0.07 -22.92
C ASP A 300 -7.89 -0.56 -23.14
N THR A 301 -7.32 -0.30 -24.31
CA THR A 301 -5.93 -0.65 -24.61
C THR A 301 -5.26 0.53 -25.29
N CYS A 302 -4.26 1.10 -24.63
CA CYS A 302 -3.44 2.20 -25.13
C CYS A 302 -2.02 1.70 -25.40
N THR A 303 -1.53 1.92 -26.62
CA THR A 303 -0.18 1.52 -27.03
C THR A 303 0.60 2.73 -27.52
N VAL A 304 1.78 2.92 -26.96
CA VAL A 304 2.76 3.94 -27.36
C VAL A 304 3.78 3.29 -28.28
N PHE A 305 4.00 3.91 -29.44
CA PHE A 305 4.97 3.50 -30.44
C PHE A 305 6.10 4.51 -30.54
N VAL A 306 7.32 4.02 -30.75
CA VAL A 306 8.52 4.80 -31.08
C VAL A 306 9.14 4.17 -32.32
N ALA A 307 9.35 4.95 -33.38
CA ALA A 307 9.82 4.45 -34.67
C ALA A 307 9.02 3.21 -35.15
N ASP A 308 7.69 3.28 -35.03
CA ASP A 308 6.72 2.22 -35.37
C ASP A 308 6.86 0.89 -34.61
N LYS A 309 7.73 0.82 -33.59
CA LYS A 309 7.80 -0.32 -32.65
C LYS A 309 7.00 -0.01 -31.38
N PRO A 310 6.21 -0.97 -30.85
CA PRO A 310 5.56 -0.78 -29.57
C PRO A 310 6.62 -0.60 -28.49
N TRP A 311 6.41 0.39 -27.63
CA TRP A 311 7.32 0.71 -26.52
C TRP A 311 6.63 0.46 -25.18
N ILE A 312 5.37 0.86 -25.06
CA ILE A 312 4.55 0.67 -23.86
C ILE A 312 3.15 0.28 -24.29
N LYS A 313 2.54 -0.68 -23.60
CA LYS A 313 1.12 -1.00 -23.71
C LYS A 313 0.48 -0.99 -22.34
N LEU A 314 -0.62 -0.26 -22.22
CA LEU A 314 -1.47 -0.18 -21.04
C LEU A 314 -2.80 -0.81 -21.40
N SER A 315 -3.32 -1.70 -20.56
CA SER A 315 -4.66 -2.21 -20.78
C SER A 315 -5.40 -2.43 -19.47
N TYR A 316 -6.71 -2.25 -19.50
CA TYR A 316 -7.59 -2.78 -18.48
C TYR A 316 -8.87 -3.35 -19.08
N GLU A 317 -9.47 -4.27 -18.34
CA GLU A 317 -10.71 -4.96 -18.67
C GLU A 317 -11.55 -5.08 -17.40
N ILE A 318 -12.81 -4.64 -17.47
CA ILE A 318 -13.80 -4.72 -16.40
C ILE A 318 -15.07 -5.30 -17.02
N GLU A 319 -15.45 -6.48 -16.55
CA GLU A 319 -16.64 -7.18 -17.05
C GLU A 319 -17.92 -6.68 -16.37
N ASP A 320 -17.86 -6.45 -15.06
CA ASP A 320 -18.99 -6.05 -14.22
C ASP A 320 -18.62 -4.85 -13.34
N TYR A 321 -19.20 -3.70 -13.65
CA TYR A 321 -18.97 -2.46 -12.92
C TYR A 321 -19.72 -2.36 -11.59
N ASP A 322 -20.70 -3.24 -11.33
CA ASP A 322 -21.36 -3.31 -10.03
C ASP A 322 -20.51 -4.10 -9.02
N TYR A 323 -19.70 -5.03 -9.52
CA TYR A 323 -18.79 -5.87 -8.73
C TYR A 323 -17.39 -5.97 -9.37
N VAL A 324 -16.68 -4.84 -9.45
CA VAL A 324 -15.39 -4.73 -10.18
C VAL A 324 -14.36 -5.77 -9.75
N LEU A 325 -14.28 -6.09 -8.46
CA LEU A 325 -13.30 -7.05 -7.93
C LEU A 325 -13.58 -8.50 -8.35
N ASN A 326 -14.75 -8.81 -8.92
CA ASN A 326 -15.07 -10.15 -9.41
C ASN A 326 -14.24 -10.53 -10.63
N ASN A 327 -13.96 -9.55 -11.50
CA ASN A 327 -13.17 -9.72 -12.70
C ASN A 327 -12.61 -8.36 -13.17
N LEU A 328 -11.42 -8.03 -12.66
CA LEU A 328 -10.61 -6.91 -13.13
C LEU A 328 -9.31 -7.47 -13.68
N ILE A 329 -8.93 -7.04 -14.88
CA ILE A 329 -7.60 -7.27 -15.42
C ILE A 329 -7.03 -5.89 -15.74
N ALA A 330 -5.84 -5.60 -15.27
CA ALA A 330 -5.09 -4.41 -15.64
C ALA A 330 -3.63 -4.78 -15.85
N SER A 331 -2.99 -4.22 -16.87
CA SER A 331 -1.58 -4.51 -17.13
C SER A 331 -0.83 -3.35 -17.75
N ILE A 332 0.47 -3.37 -17.50
CA ILE A 332 1.47 -2.49 -18.07
C ILE A 332 2.54 -3.39 -18.68
N GLU A 333 2.71 -3.30 -19.99
CA GLU A 333 3.72 -4.03 -20.73
C GLU A 333 4.76 -3.05 -21.28
N LEU A 334 6.03 -3.31 -20.99
CA LEU A 334 7.18 -2.50 -21.38
C LEU A 334 8.03 -3.31 -22.36
N PHE A 335 8.12 -2.86 -23.60
CA PHE A 335 8.84 -3.56 -24.66
C PHE A 335 10.31 -3.14 -24.69
N SER A 336 11.18 -4.10 -24.96
CA SER A 336 12.61 -3.89 -25.21
C SER A 336 12.84 -3.13 -26.52
N ASP A 337 13.84 -2.24 -26.53
CA ASP A 337 14.31 -1.56 -27.73
C ASP A 337 15.34 -2.39 -28.53
N VAL A 338 15.87 -3.44 -27.92
CA VAL A 338 16.95 -4.29 -28.47
C VAL A 338 16.41 -5.54 -29.16
N ASP A 339 15.36 -6.14 -28.61
CA ASP A 339 14.79 -7.43 -29.05
C ASP A 339 13.26 -7.43 -28.93
N SER A 340 12.61 -8.58 -29.13
CA SER A 340 11.15 -8.72 -28.99
C SER A 340 10.70 -9.07 -27.56
N SER A 341 11.57 -8.91 -26.56
CA SER A 341 11.20 -9.18 -25.17
C SER A 341 10.35 -8.05 -24.58
N SER A 342 9.58 -8.37 -23.53
CA SER A 342 8.82 -7.40 -22.77
C SER A 342 8.78 -7.74 -21.28
N HIS A 343 8.56 -6.73 -20.44
CA HIS A 343 8.25 -6.90 -19.03
C HIS A 343 6.81 -6.50 -18.78
N ILE A 344 6.05 -7.34 -18.08
CA ILE A 344 4.64 -7.11 -17.81
C ILE A 344 4.44 -7.01 -16.30
N ILE A 345 3.78 -5.93 -15.87
CA ILE A 345 3.17 -5.84 -14.55
C ILE A 345 1.68 -6.02 -14.74
N ALA A 346 1.10 -7.08 -14.17
CA ALA A 346 -0.32 -7.37 -14.29
C ALA A 346 -0.99 -7.38 -12.91
N PHE A 347 -2.13 -6.73 -12.80
CA PHE A 347 -3.05 -6.79 -11.67
C PHE A 347 -4.30 -7.51 -12.13
N THR A 348 -4.63 -8.62 -11.49
CA THR A 348 -5.86 -9.35 -11.78
C THR A 348 -6.66 -9.55 -10.52
N SER A 349 -7.98 -9.45 -10.61
CA SER A 349 -8.87 -9.93 -9.56
C SER A 349 -9.83 -10.95 -10.15
N ARG A 350 -10.12 -12.00 -9.39
CA ARG A 350 -11.07 -13.04 -9.80
C ARG A 350 -11.83 -13.56 -8.59
N GLY A 351 -13.15 -13.63 -8.72
CA GLY A 351 -14.00 -14.27 -7.73
C GLY A 351 -15.42 -13.72 -7.74
N GLU A 352 -16.05 -13.72 -6.58
CA GLU A 352 -17.42 -13.29 -6.37
C GLU A 352 -17.48 -12.36 -5.16
N SER A 353 -18.11 -11.20 -5.32
CA SER A 353 -18.44 -10.28 -4.26
C SER A 353 -19.88 -9.81 -4.43
N ASN A 354 -20.63 -9.82 -3.35
CA ASN A 354 -21.96 -9.25 -3.21
C ASN A 354 -22.15 -8.73 -1.77
N GLU A 355 -23.38 -8.46 -1.34
CA GLU A 355 -23.64 -7.97 0.02
C GLU A 355 -23.47 -9.05 1.10
N ASN A 356 -23.63 -10.33 0.76
CA ASN A 356 -23.58 -11.45 1.69
C ASN A 356 -22.24 -12.20 1.65
N LYS A 357 -21.57 -12.20 0.51
CA LYS A 357 -20.36 -12.99 0.29
C LYS A 357 -19.30 -12.19 -0.47
N ALA A 358 -18.05 -12.28 -0.02
CA ALA A 358 -16.87 -11.83 -0.75
C ALA A 358 -15.87 -12.98 -0.77
N ASP A 359 -15.55 -13.52 -1.92
CA ASP A 359 -14.67 -14.65 -2.13
C ASP A 359 -13.91 -14.40 -3.43
N PHE A 360 -12.77 -13.73 -3.31
CA PHE A 360 -11.97 -13.37 -4.46
C PHE A 360 -10.49 -13.32 -4.14
N MET A 361 -9.70 -13.46 -5.20
CA MET A 361 -8.26 -13.30 -5.18
C MET A 361 -7.87 -12.08 -5.99
N ILE A 362 -6.89 -11.32 -5.50
CA ILE A 362 -6.21 -10.26 -6.22
C ILE A 362 -4.77 -10.72 -6.40
N ASN A 363 -4.25 -10.70 -7.61
CA ASN A 363 -2.89 -11.09 -7.92
C ASN A 363 -2.19 -9.93 -8.61
N MET A 364 -0.99 -9.60 -8.15
CA MET A 364 -0.05 -8.72 -8.85
C MET A 364 1.14 -9.57 -9.30
N TRP A 365 1.39 -9.60 -10.60
CA TRP A 365 2.48 -10.36 -11.22
C TRP A 365 3.47 -9.41 -11.88
N LEU A 366 4.75 -9.73 -11.75
CA LEU A 366 5.81 -9.18 -12.58
C LEU A 366 6.38 -10.32 -13.42
N THR A 367 6.24 -10.25 -14.73
CA THR A 367 6.76 -11.26 -15.67
C THR A 367 7.71 -10.64 -16.68
N ALA A 368 8.67 -11.43 -17.16
CA ALA A 368 9.50 -11.12 -18.31
C ALA A 368 9.20 -12.16 -19.40
N ASN A 369 8.80 -11.67 -20.57
CA ASN A 369 8.57 -12.47 -21.75
C ASN A 369 9.80 -12.33 -22.64
N ASP A 370 10.61 -13.37 -22.76
CA ASP A 370 11.76 -13.39 -23.67
C ASP A 370 11.40 -14.21 -24.92
N SER A 371 11.85 -13.75 -26.08
CA SER A 371 11.63 -14.30 -27.42
C SER A 371 11.98 -15.78 -27.60
N MET A 372 12.60 -16.41 -26.58
CA MET A 372 13.18 -17.74 -26.61
C MET A 372 12.67 -18.70 -25.50
N SER A 373 11.75 -18.31 -24.60
CA SER A 373 11.28 -19.21 -23.52
C SER A 373 9.90 -18.86 -22.92
N GLU A 374 9.32 -19.80 -22.16
CA GLU A 374 8.11 -19.59 -21.33
C GLU A 374 8.21 -18.33 -20.44
N ASP A 375 7.08 -17.67 -20.18
CA ASP A 375 7.00 -16.45 -19.37
C ASP A 375 7.71 -16.62 -18.01
N LEU A 376 8.81 -15.89 -17.80
CA LEU A 376 9.54 -15.92 -16.54
C LEU A 376 8.84 -15.02 -15.52
N THR A 377 8.28 -15.60 -14.46
CA THR A 377 7.76 -14.81 -13.34
C THR A 377 8.92 -14.31 -12.47
N LEU A 378 9.06 -12.99 -12.37
CA LEU A 378 10.08 -12.30 -11.57
C LEU A 378 9.62 -11.99 -10.14
N GLY A 379 8.31 -12.08 -9.88
CA GLY A 379 7.72 -11.82 -8.57
C GLY A 379 6.21 -11.86 -8.65
N ALA A 380 5.56 -12.24 -7.56
CA ALA A 380 4.11 -12.14 -7.41
C ALA A 380 3.72 -11.75 -5.99
N LEU A 381 2.64 -11.00 -5.87
CA LEU A 381 1.97 -10.67 -4.63
C LEU A 381 0.50 -11.01 -4.79
N ASN A 382 0.02 -11.99 -4.03
CA ASN A 382 -1.36 -12.42 -4.11
C ASN A 382 -2.07 -12.21 -2.78
N TYR A 383 -3.27 -11.67 -2.86
CA TYR A 383 -4.19 -11.49 -1.77
C TYR A 383 -5.42 -12.36 -2.01
N SER A 384 -5.94 -12.97 -0.96
CA SER A 384 -7.26 -13.60 -1.00
C SER A 384 -8.09 -13.14 0.17
N ILE A 385 -9.38 -12.97 -0.08
CA ILE A 385 -10.36 -12.69 0.95
C ILE A 385 -11.55 -13.61 0.76
N LEU A 386 -12.01 -14.17 1.88
CA LEU A 386 -13.25 -14.90 2.00
C LEU A 386 -14.03 -14.34 3.18
N ILE A 387 -15.23 -13.85 2.93
CA ILE A 387 -16.25 -13.47 3.92
C ILE A 387 -17.57 -14.09 3.45
N ASP A 388 -18.24 -14.86 4.30
CA ASP A 388 -19.53 -15.49 4.00
C ASP A 388 -20.53 -15.25 5.13
N LYS A 389 -21.29 -14.15 5.04
CA LYS A 389 -22.28 -13.75 6.07
C LYS A 389 -23.42 -14.76 6.23
N THR A 390 -23.56 -15.74 5.33
CA THR A 390 -24.59 -16.79 5.44
C THR A 390 -24.19 -17.90 6.42
N LYS A 391 -22.89 -17.99 6.75
CA LYS A 391 -22.35 -18.92 7.75
C LYS A 391 -22.24 -18.25 9.11
N GLN A 392 -22.46 -19.03 10.18
CA GLN A 392 -22.40 -18.53 11.55
C GLN A 392 -20.98 -18.46 12.13
N SER A 393 -20.06 -19.28 11.64
CA SER A 393 -18.66 -19.37 12.10
C SER A 393 -17.73 -19.77 10.96
N ASP A 394 -16.41 -19.62 11.15
CA ASP A 394 -15.36 -19.94 10.16
C ASP A 394 -15.60 -19.31 8.79
N ASN A 395 -16.25 -18.15 8.82
CA ASN A 395 -16.79 -17.48 7.66
C ASN A 395 -15.93 -16.30 7.22
N PHE A 396 -14.76 -16.09 7.84
CA PHE A 396 -13.77 -15.10 7.46
C PHE A 396 -12.39 -15.75 7.26
N LYS A 397 -11.76 -15.48 6.12
CA LYS A 397 -10.35 -15.77 5.84
C LYS A 397 -9.75 -14.62 5.04
N ALA A 398 -8.51 -14.27 5.35
CA ALA A 398 -7.70 -13.40 4.53
C ALA A 398 -6.31 -13.99 4.42
N SER A 399 -5.70 -13.92 3.24
CA SER A 399 -4.31 -14.31 3.08
C SER A 399 -3.58 -13.34 2.17
N MET A 400 -2.28 -13.23 2.41
CA MET A 400 -1.34 -12.52 1.58
C MET A 400 -0.15 -13.44 1.37
N ASN A 401 0.27 -13.63 0.12
CA ASN A 401 1.48 -14.36 -0.20
C ASN A 401 2.38 -13.52 -1.11
N PHE A 402 3.68 -13.67 -0.87
CA PHE A 402 4.74 -13.06 -1.68
C PHE A 402 5.54 -14.19 -2.28
N ALA A 403 5.55 -14.29 -3.60
CA ALA A 403 6.42 -15.18 -4.34
C ALA A 403 7.55 -14.38 -4.97
N PHE A 404 8.79 -14.80 -4.75
CA PHE A 404 9.98 -14.15 -5.33
C PHE A 404 10.98 -15.20 -5.79
N PRO A 405 11.84 -14.90 -6.78
CA PRO A 405 12.82 -15.85 -7.27
C PRO A 405 13.78 -16.27 -6.16
N LYS A 406 14.16 -17.55 -6.12
CA LYS A 406 15.27 -18.02 -5.26
C LYS A 406 16.52 -17.17 -5.50
N MET A 407 17.25 -16.83 -4.44
CA MET A 407 18.53 -16.13 -4.57
C MET A 407 19.63 -17.12 -5.00
N VAL A 408 19.56 -17.62 -6.24
CA VAL A 408 20.64 -18.42 -6.81
C VAL A 408 21.75 -17.47 -7.28
N PRO A 409 22.99 -17.59 -6.78
CA PRO A 409 24.09 -16.81 -7.33
C PRO A 409 24.26 -17.13 -8.81
N VAL A 410 24.50 -16.09 -9.62
CA VAL A 410 24.53 -16.07 -11.10
C VAL A 410 25.55 -17.05 -11.73
N TYR A 411 26.27 -17.85 -10.94
CA TYR A 411 27.31 -18.79 -11.36
C TYR A 411 27.23 -20.14 -10.63
N SER A 412 26.06 -20.78 -10.54
CA SER A 412 26.00 -22.20 -10.18
C SER A 412 25.59 -23.04 -11.38
N ASP A 413 26.51 -23.87 -11.89
CA ASP A 413 26.31 -24.85 -12.96
C ASP A 413 25.41 -26.04 -12.54
N GLU A 414 24.62 -25.90 -11.48
CA GLU A 414 23.76 -26.97 -11.00
C GLU A 414 22.39 -26.92 -11.69
N GLY A 415 21.96 -28.10 -12.14
CA GLY A 415 20.82 -28.32 -13.04
C GLY A 415 19.54 -27.59 -12.63
N TYR A 416 18.84 -27.13 -13.66
CA TYR A 416 17.51 -26.54 -13.63
C TYR A 416 16.56 -27.29 -12.65
N ASP A 417 16.15 -26.63 -11.57
CA ASP A 417 15.07 -27.06 -10.67
C ASP A 417 13.82 -26.23 -11.00
N ASP A 418 12.70 -26.90 -11.28
CA ASP A 418 11.43 -26.30 -11.72
C ASP A 418 10.76 -25.41 -10.66
N ASN A 419 11.19 -25.48 -9.39
CA ASN A 419 10.69 -24.61 -8.32
C ASN A 419 11.56 -23.34 -8.16
N LYS A 420 11.48 -22.42 -9.12
CA LYS A 420 12.26 -21.16 -9.15
C LYS A 420 11.83 -20.08 -8.15
N MET A 421 10.70 -20.25 -7.44
CA MET A 421 10.13 -19.22 -6.56
C MET A 421 10.08 -19.67 -5.09
N GLU A 422 10.51 -18.80 -4.20
CA GLU A 422 10.27 -18.88 -2.75
C GLU A 422 8.97 -18.16 -2.41
N ILE A 423 8.20 -18.73 -1.49
CA ILE A 423 6.90 -18.20 -1.07
C ILE A 423 6.93 -17.92 0.42
N MET A 424 6.60 -16.69 0.79
CA MET A 424 6.19 -16.34 2.15
C MET A 424 4.69 -16.12 2.16
N GLN A 425 4.01 -16.61 3.19
CA GLN A 425 2.56 -16.47 3.29
C GLN A 425 2.14 -16.07 4.70
N MET A 426 1.24 -15.10 4.78
CA MET A 426 0.46 -14.80 5.97
C MET A 426 -0.99 -15.18 5.73
N PHE A 427 -1.60 -15.85 6.70
CA PHE A 427 -2.99 -16.25 6.68
C PHE A 427 -3.65 -15.87 8.00
N VAL A 428 -4.88 -15.38 7.92
CA VAL A 428 -5.72 -15.05 9.05
C VAL A 428 -7.08 -15.69 8.81
N SER A 429 -7.64 -16.33 9.83
CA SER A 429 -9.01 -16.84 9.78
C SER A 429 -9.78 -16.58 11.06
N GLY A 430 -11.09 -16.52 10.92
CA GLY A 430 -12.02 -16.59 12.01
C GLY A 430 -13.44 -16.31 11.53
N SER A 431 -14.09 -15.36 12.18
CA SER A 431 -15.51 -15.09 11.95
C SER A 431 -15.80 -13.61 11.71
N PHE A 432 -16.51 -13.29 10.63
CA PHE A 432 -17.28 -12.07 10.47
C PHE A 432 -18.54 -12.19 11.34
N ASN A 433 -18.55 -11.49 12.47
CA ASN A 433 -19.56 -11.67 13.51
C ASN A 433 -20.79 -10.79 13.29
N LYS A 434 -20.57 -9.51 12.96
CA LYS A 434 -21.65 -8.53 12.91
C LYS A 434 -21.32 -7.35 12.01
N LYS A 435 -22.33 -6.89 11.27
CA LYS A 435 -22.40 -5.56 10.65
C LYS A 435 -23.55 -4.77 11.27
N SER A 436 -23.31 -3.52 11.62
CA SER A 436 -24.33 -2.51 11.90
C SER A 436 -24.03 -1.23 11.13
N ALA A 437 -24.88 -0.21 11.23
CA ALA A 437 -24.62 1.09 10.60
C ALA A 437 -23.30 1.72 11.10
N ASP A 438 -23.00 1.54 12.39
CA ASP A 438 -21.86 2.20 13.06
C ASP A 438 -20.66 1.28 13.27
N THR A 439 -20.82 -0.05 13.11
CA THR A 439 -19.78 -1.02 13.47
C THR A 439 -19.64 -2.20 12.51
N VAL A 440 -18.44 -2.74 12.41
CA VAL A 440 -18.13 -4.09 11.92
C VAL A 440 -17.35 -4.83 13.00
N GLU A 441 -17.70 -6.09 13.26
CA GLU A 441 -17.02 -6.94 14.23
C GLU A 441 -16.51 -8.22 13.58
N PHE A 442 -15.24 -8.54 13.82
CA PHE A 442 -14.61 -9.81 13.48
C PHE A 442 -14.11 -10.51 14.75
N GLY A 443 -14.15 -11.83 14.77
CA GLY A 443 -13.32 -12.67 15.61
C GLY A 443 -12.16 -13.20 14.78
N ILE A 444 -10.94 -13.06 15.27
CA ILE A 444 -9.75 -13.67 14.65
C ILE A 444 -9.36 -14.87 15.51
N ASP A 445 -9.50 -16.06 14.95
CA ASP A 445 -9.28 -17.31 15.68
C ASP A 445 -7.87 -17.86 15.43
N LYS A 446 -7.29 -17.56 14.26
CA LYS A 446 -5.97 -18.06 13.88
C LYS A 446 -5.20 -17.08 13.02
N ILE A 447 -3.91 -16.97 13.32
CA ILE A 447 -2.90 -16.33 12.48
C ILE A 447 -1.83 -17.38 12.16
N ASN A 448 -1.49 -17.51 10.88
CA ASN A 448 -0.38 -18.33 10.42
C ASN A 448 0.57 -17.46 9.59
N LEU A 449 1.87 -17.60 9.84
CA LEU A 449 2.94 -17.07 9.00
C LEU A 449 3.81 -18.25 8.58
N THR A 450 4.03 -18.42 7.29
CA THR A 450 4.91 -19.44 6.73
C THR A 450 6.13 -18.76 6.11
N SER A 451 7.32 -19.23 6.52
CA SER A 451 8.61 -18.74 6.05
C SER A 451 9.09 -19.55 4.84
N SER A 452 9.81 -18.89 3.94
CA SER A 452 10.42 -19.53 2.79
C SER A 452 11.60 -20.43 3.23
N LYS A 453 12.01 -21.40 2.40
CA LYS A 453 13.09 -22.34 2.77
C LYS A 453 14.43 -21.61 2.96
N GLU A 454 14.72 -20.62 2.11
CA GLU A 454 15.92 -19.79 2.24
C GLU A 454 15.94 -18.99 3.55
N MET A 455 14.78 -18.64 4.10
CA MET A 455 14.64 -17.96 5.39
C MET A 455 14.48 -18.94 6.58
N GLY A 456 14.93 -20.19 6.39
CA GLY A 456 14.91 -21.24 7.42
C GLY A 456 13.67 -22.15 7.41
N GLY A 457 12.70 -21.86 6.53
CA GLY A 457 11.46 -22.63 6.41
C GLY A 457 10.62 -22.64 7.68
N GLY A 458 9.55 -23.44 7.69
CA GLY A 458 8.67 -23.60 8.85
C GLY A 458 7.54 -22.57 8.93
N SER A 459 6.84 -22.57 10.06
CA SER A 459 5.64 -21.77 10.25
C SER A 459 5.48 -21.31 11.70
N LEU A 460 4.93 -20.11 11.87
CA LEU A 460 4.40 -19.60 13.11
C LEU A 460 2.88 -19.75 13.07
N ASN A 461 2.31 -20.47 14.03
CA ASN A 461 0.86 -20.60 14.21
C ASN A 461 0.48 -20.03 15.56
N VAL A 462 -0.52 -19.15 15.56
CA VAL A 462 -1.07 -18.56 16.77
C VAL A 462 -2.58 -18.73 16.74
N GLU A 463 -3.12 -19.40 17.75
CA GLU A 463 -4.56 -19.49 17.96
C GLU A 463 -4.97 -18.45 19.00
N LEU A 464 -6.08 -17.77 18.75
CA LEU A 464 -6.48 -16.59 19.48
C LEU A 464 -7.93 -16.69 19.98
N ASP A 465 -8.20 -16.10 21.14
CA ASP A 465 -9.52 -15.57 21.49
C ASP A 465 -9.49 -14.08 21.20
N SER A 466 -10.09 -13.61 20.11
CA SER A 466 -9.99 -12.20 19.78
C SER A 466 -11.26 -11.57 19.27
N LYS A 467 -11.29 -10.24 19.39
CA LYS A 467 -12.33 -9.38 18.86
C LYS A 467 -11.68 -8.17 18.21
N MET A 468 -11.92 -8.02 16.91
CA MET A 468 -11.67 -6.79 16.18
C MET A 468 -12.99 -6.03 16.01
N LEU A 469 -13.04 -4.79 16.47
CA LEU A 469 -14.15 -3.86 16.29
C LEU A 469 -13.69 -2.68 15.45
N ILE A 470 -14.34 -2.48 14.32
CA ILE A 470 -14.20 -1.30 13.48
C ILE A 470 -15.44 -0.44 13.70
N THR A 471 -15.27 0.86 13.96
CA THR A 471 -16.38 1.77 14.26
C THR A 471 -16.14 3.19 13.76
N ASN A 472 -17.21 3.89 13.42
CA ASN A 472 -17.18 5.32 13.09
C ASN A 472 -17.10 6.25 14.33
N LYS A 473 -17.06 5.66 15.53
CA LYS A 473 -16.97 6.39 16.81
C LYS A 473 -15.56 6.28 17.41
N ILE A 474 -15.17 7.29 18.16
CA ILE A 474 -14.03 7.23 19.07
C ILE A 474 -14.55 6.69 20.39
N ILE A 475 -14.30 5.41 20.65
CA ILE A 475 -14.84 4.69 21.81
C ILE A 475 -13.80 4.45 22.91
N LYS A 476 -12.54 4.85 22.67
CA LYS A 476 -11.44 4.82 23.63
C LYS A 476 -10.70 6.14 23.54
N THR A 477 -10.52 6.81 24.67
CA THR A 477 -9.64 7.97 24.78
C THR A 477 -8.25 7.48 25.12
N ILE A 478 -7.23 7.98 24.43
CA ILE A 478 -5.84 7.67 24.70
C ILE A 478 -5.18 8.94 25.22
N GLU A 479 -4.84 8.95 26.51
CA GLU A 479 -4.18 10.08 27.14
C GLU A 479 -2.66 9.95 27.00
N MET A 480 -2.01 11.02 26.53
CA MET A 480 -0.56 11.13 26.52
C MET A 480 -0.08 11.63 27.90
N PRO A 481 1.07 11.16 28.40
CA PRO A 481 1.72 11.74 29.57
C PRO A 481 1.88 13.26 29.49
N LYS A 482 1.72 13.93 30.63
CA LYS A 482 1.77 15.40 30.71
C LYS A 482 3.18 15.97 30.58
N GLU A 483 4.17 15.26 31.09
CA GLU A 483 5.57 15.63 30.92
C GLU A 483 5.96 15.44 29.44
N ARG A 484 6.69 16.41 28.87
CA ARG A 484 7.02 16.40 27.44
C ARG A 484 8.49 16.71 27.20
N VAL A 485 9.13 15.94 26.33
CA VAL A 485 10.54 16.14 25.94
C VAL A 485 10.66 16.21 24.42
N ASN A 486 11.30 17.26 23.91
CA ASN A 486 11.62 17.37 22.50
C ASN A 486 12.85 16.52 22.18
N VAL A 487 12.65 15.45 21.43
CA VAL A 487 13.66 14.45 21.04
C VAL A 487 14.87 15.08 20.35
N LEU A 488 14.67 16.17 19.60
CA LEU A 488 15.75 16.86 18.85
C LEU A 488 16.59 17.81 19.71
N GLU A 489 16.17 18.10 20.94
CA GLU A 489 16.88 18.99 21.87
C GLU A 489 17.63 18.23 22.98
N ILE A 490 17.45 16.90 23.05
CA ILE A 490 18.10 16.03 24.04
C ILE A 490 19.58 15.83 23.66
N ASN A 491 20.48 16.06 24.61
CA ASN A 491 21.91 15.80 24.40
C ASN A 491 22.28 14.31 24.63
N SER A 492 23.50 13.92 24.28
CA SER A 492 23.92 12.50 24.38
C SER A 492 23.92 11.94 25.81
N GLU A 493 24.22 12.76 26.81
CA GLU A 493 24.23 12.34 28.22
C GLU A 493 22.80 12.11 28.72
N GLU A 494 21.88 13.02 28.40
CA GLU A 494 20.46 12.89 28.70
C GLU A 494 19.84 11.68 27.99
N TRP A 495 20.20 11.41 26.74
CA TRP A 495 19.78 10.21 26.01
C TRP A 495 20.25 8.93 26.69
N THR A 496 21.51 8.90 27.13
CA THR A 496 22.08 7.76 27.84
C THR A 496 21.31 7.52 29.14
N LYS A 497 21.06 8.59 29.90
CA LYS A 497 20.26 8.51 31.13
C LYS A 497 18.83 8.02 30.88
N ILE A 498 18.15 8.55 29.85
CA ILE A 498 16.79 8.10 29.49
C ILE A 498 16.79 6.62 29.13
N LYS A 499 17.76 6.16 28.34
CA LYS A 499 17.92 4.75 27.99
C LYS A 499 18.16 3.90 29.22
N ASP A 500 19.08 4.29 30.09
CA ASP A 500 19.45 3.55 31.30
C ASP A 500 18.26 3.46 32.27
N ASP A 501 17.53 4.56 32.47
CA ASP A 501 16.27 4.58 33.23
C ASP A 501 15.27 3.56 32.64
N PHE A 502 15.12 3.52 31.32
CA PHE A 502 14.18 2.63 30.63
C PHE A 502 14.57 1.16 30.79
N MET A 503 15.86 0.85 30.65
CA MET A 503 16.39 -0.51 30.84
C MET A 503 16.23 -0.97 32.29
N MET A 504 16.51 -0.10 33.26
CA MET A 504 16.34 -0.40 34.68
C MET A 504 14.86 -0.67 35.02
N GLN A 505 13.93 0.10 34.45
CA GLN A 505 12.49 -0.18 34.64
C GLN A 505 12.08 -1.53 34.03
N LEU A 506 12.59 -1.86 32.84
CA LEU A 506 12.37 -3.18 32.23
C LEU A 506 12.95 -4.32 33.09
N GLU A 507 14.13 -4.14 33.66
CA GLU A 507 14.76 -5.12 34.56
C GLU A 507 13.93 -5.31 35.84
N ASN A 508 13.53 -4.22 36.50
CA ASN A 508 12.67 -4.27 37.68
C ASN A 508 11.36 -5.03 37.41
N LEU A 509 10.74 -4.78 36.24
CA LEU A 509 9.52 -5.47 35.83
C LEU A 509 9.76 -6.96 35.58
N SER A 510 10.90 -7.31 34.99
CA SER A 510 11.28 -8.71 34.82
C SER A 510 11.50 -9.40 36.17
N GLU A 511 12.03 -8.72 37.18
CA GLU A 511 12.20 -9.29 38.51
C GLU A 511 10.87 -9.42 39.26
N GLU A 512 9.96 -8.46 39.11
CA GLU A 512 8.66 -8.43 39.79
C GLU A 512 7.66 -9.45 39.21
N TYR A 513 7.68 -9.66 37.89
CA TYR A 513 6.68 -10.48 37.18
C TYR A 513 7.25 -11.70 36.44
N GLY A 514 8.57 -11.90 36.42
CA GLY A 514 9.25 -12.95 35.66
C GLY A 514 9.43 -14.30 36.36
N THR A 515 8.70 -14.58 37.46
CA THR A 515 8.74 -15.87 38.18
C THR A 515 7.49 -16.72 38.00
#